data_AF-A0A531M0Y9-F1
#
_entry.id   AF-A0A531M0Y9-F1
#
_cell.length_a   1.000
_cell.length_b   1.000
_cell.length_c   1.000
_cell.angle_alpha   90.00
_cell.angle_beta   90.00
_cell.angle_gamma   90.00
#
_symmetry.space_group_name_H-M   'P 1'
#
loop_
_entity.id
_entity.type
_entity.pdbx_description
1 polymer ?
#
loop_
_entity_poly.entity_id
_entity_poly.type
_entity_poly.pdbx_seq_one_letter_code
_entity_poly.pdbx_strand_id
1 'polypeptide(L)'
;VQARGLILAGSAAGIAAAFNTPLAGIVFAIEEMGRTYEARTNGLVLTAVILAGLASLGVLGNYTYFGVSKDTISFAADWPLVIACGVIGGGFGALFSLLALNATRRIRRWNALQPLWRALLVAAVCGLAVAVIGIASGGLTFG
;
A
#
# COMPACT_ATOMS: atom_id res chain seq x y z
N VAL A 1 14.22 15.61 -15.88
CA VAL A 1 14.64 15.32 -14.49
C VAL A 1 13.48 15.50 -13.50
N GLN A 2 12.67 16.57 -13.53
CA GLN A 2 11.55 16.74 -12.59
C GLN A 2 10.38 15.72 -12.69
N ALA A 3 10.03 15.23 -13.89
CA ALA A 3 8.83 14.41 -14.07
C ALA A 3 8.84 13.09 -13.26
N ARG A 4 10.00 12.42 -13.16
CA ARG A 4 10.13 11.20 -12.34
C ARG A 4 9.97 11.48 -10.85
N GLY A 5 10.52 12.61 -10.37
CA GLY A 5 10.34 13.04 -8.99
C GLY A 5 8.89 13.37 -8.66
N LEU A 6 8.15 13.95 -9.60
CA LEU A 6 6.73 14.27 -9.42
C LEU A 6 5.84 13.02 -9.40
N ILE A 7 6.12 12.02 -10.26
CA ILE A 7 5.39 10.73 -10.27
C ILE A 7 5.57 10.01 -8.93
N LEU A 8 6.79 10.03 -8.40
CA LEU A 8 7.14 9.37 -7.14
C LEU A 8 6.61 10.14 -5.92
N ALA A 9 6.62 11.48 -5.97
CA ALA A 9 5.91 12.31 -4.99
C ALA A 9 4.41 12.01 -4.96
N GLY A 10 3.78 11.89 -6.14
CA GLY A 10 2.37 11.57 -6.25
C GLY A 10 2.02 10.18 -5.70
N SER A 11 2.84 9.16 -5.98
CA SER A 11 2.62 7.82 -5.43
C SER A 11 2.78 7.78 -3.91
N ALA A 12 3.84 8.39 -3.37
CA ALA A 12 4.08 8.48 -1.93
C ALA A 12 2.98 9.28 -1.20
N ALA A 13 2.55 10.41 -1.78
CA ALA A 13 1.45 11.22 -1.25
C ALA A 13 0.13 10.45 -1.24
N GLY A 14 -0.17 9.67 -2.28
CA GLY A 14 -1.34 8.81 -2.33
C GLY A 14 -1.34 7.74 -1.22
N ILE A 15 -0.20 7.08 -0.99
CA ILE A 15 -0.05 6.09 0.10
C ILE A 15 -0.26 6.77 1.46
N ALA A 16 0.40 7.91 1.70
CA ALA A 16 0.25 8.66 2.94
C ALA A 16 -1.20 9.09 3.22
N ALA A 17 -1.90 9.57 2.18
CA ALA A 17 -3.30 9.99 2.30
C ALA A 17 -4.24 8.81 2.56
N ALA A 18 -4.05 7.69 1.87
CA ALA A 18 -4.90 6.50 2.00
C ALA A 18 -4.83 5.86 3.39
N PHE A 19 -3.68 5.94 4.06
CA PHE A 19 -3.44 5.27 5.34
C PHE A 19 -3.23 6.23 6.52
N ASN A 20 -3.40 7.54 6.32
CA ASN A 20 -3.14 8.55 7.34
C ASN A 20 -1.71 8.45 7.96
N THR A 21 -0.72 8.02 7.16
CA THR A 21 0.65 7.72 7.61
C THR A 21 1.70 8.51 6.83
N PRO A 22 1.84 9.84 7.07
CA PRO A 22 2.77 10.69 6.33
C PRO A 22 4.22 10.23 6.46
N LEU A 23 4.66 9.75 7.63
CA LEU A 23 6.04 9.26 7.82
C LEU A 23 6.35 8.04 6.95
N ALA A 24 5.40 7.11 6.79
CA ALA A 24 5.59 5.93 5.93
C ALA A 24 5.74 6.35 4.45
N GLY A 25 4.91 7.28 3.98
CA GLY A 25 5.03 7.84 2.64
C GLY A 25 6.37 8.56 2.41
N ILE A 26 6.88 9.27 3.42
CA ILE A 26 8.18 9.95 3.36
C ILE A 26 9.32 8.94 3.24
N VAL A 27 9.35 7.92 4.10
CA VAL A 27 10.40 6.89 4.09
C VAL A 27 10.39 6.14 2.76
N PHE A 28 9.20 5.76 2.26
CA PHE A 28 9.05 5.13 0.96
C PHE A 28 9.60 5.99 -0.17
N ALA A 29 9.28 7.30 -0.18
CA ALA A 29 9.79 8.21 -1.18
C ALA A 29 11.34 8.31 -1.13
N ILE A 30 11.92 8.38 0.07
CA ILE A 30 13.38 8.45 0.25
C ILE A 30 14.05 7.15 -0.20
N GLU A 31 13.52 5.98 0.19
CA GLU A 31 14.09 4.67 -0.13
C GLU A 31 14.07 4.40 -1.63
N GLU A 32 12.96 4.72 -2.31
CA GLU A 32 12.82 4.51 -3.76
C GLU A 32 13.58 5.57 -4.59
N MET A 33 13.80 6.78 -4.07
CA MET A 33 14.56 7.86 -4.75
C MET A 33 16.08 7.86 -4.49
N GLY A 34 16.53 7.26 -3.39
CA GLY A 34 17.90 7.38 -2.88
C GLY A 34 18.98 6.86 -3.83
N ARG A 35 18.61 6.02 -4.82
CA ARG A 35 19.57 5.47 -5.79
C ARG A 35 20.04 6.46 -6.85
N THR A 36 19.45 7.65 -7.02
CA THR A 36 19.85 8.52 -8.15
C THR A 36 19.77 10.04 -7.95
N TYR A 37 19.20 10.63 -6.88
CA TYR A 37 18.69 12.01 -7.05
C TYR A 37 19.16 13.13 -6.11
N GLU A 38 19.42 14.28 -6.76
CA GLU A 38 19.82 15.59 -6.25
C GLU A 38 18.92 16.11 -5.12
N ALA A 39 19.56 16.67 -4.09
CA ALA A 39 18.96 17.17 -2.85
C ALA A 39 17.77 18.14 -3.03
N ARG A 40 17.63 18.85 -4.18
CA ARG A 40 16.51 19.78 -4.43
C ARG A 40 15.17 19.10 -4.69
N THR A 41 15.15 17.88 -5.24
CA THR A 41 13.88 17.17 -5.51
C THR A 41 13.27 16.63 -4.20
N ASN A 42 14.10 16.43 -3.17
CA ASN A 42 13.69 15.91 -1.87
C ASN A 42 12.69 16.85 -1.17
N GLY A 43 12.92 18.17 -1.22
CA GLY A 43 12.05 19.15 -0.57
C GLY A 43 10.61 19.18 -1.11
N LEU A 44 10.43 19.11 -2.44
CA LEU A 44 9.10 19.13 -3.07
C LEU A 44 8.32 17.82 -2.85
N VAL A 45 9.03 16.69 -2.83
CA VAL A 45 8.42 15.38 -2.56
C VAL A 45 7.97 15.31 -1.11
N LEU A 46 8.85 15.71 -0.18
CA LEU A 46 8.54 15.76 1.25
C LEU A 46 7.35 16.68 1.54
N THR A 47 7.33 17.89 0.98
CA THR A 47 6.21 18.83 1.20
C THR A 47 4.90 18.28 0.63
N ALA A 48 4.92 17.64 -0.54
CA ALA A 48 3.73 17.01 -1.11
C ALA A 48 3.19 15.88 -0.22
N VAL A 49 4.05 15.01 0.31
CA VAL A 49 3.64 13.91 1.21
C VAL A 49 3.11 14.45 2.54
N ILE A 50 3.75 15.47 3.11
CA ILE A 50 3.29 16.13 4.34
C ILE A 50 1.91 16.75 4.13
N LEU A 51 1.73 17.52 3.05
CA LEU A 51 0.44 18.15 2.73
C LEU A 51 -0.66 17.12 2.48
N ALA A 52 -0.35 16.00 1.82
CA ALA A 52 -1.30 14.92 1.62
C ALA A 52 -1.71 14.24 2.94
N GLY A 53 -0.77 14.01 3.85
CA GLY A 53 -1.07 13.52 5.20
C GLY A 53 -1.90 14.50 6.02
N LEU A 54 -1.55 15.80 5.99
CA LEU A 54 -2.33 16.85 6.67
C LEU A 54 -3.74 16.99 6.09
N ALA A 55 -3.90 16.87 4.78
CA ALA A 55 -5.21 16.87 4.13
C ALA A 55 -6.05 15.65 4.56
N SER A 56 -5.43 14.46 4.64
CA SER A 56 -6.11 13.26 5.15
C SER A 56 -6.54 13.44 6.61
N LEU A 57 -5.65 13.94 7.48
CA LEU A 57 -5.99 14.28 8.87
C LEU A 57 -7.10 15.33 8.98
N GLY A 58 -7.10 16.33 8.11
CA GLY A 58 -8.11 17.39 8.12
C GLY A 58 -9.50 16.91 7.68
N VAL A 59 -9.56 15.92 6.77
CA VAL A 59 -10.82 15.39 6.22
C VAL A 59 -11.33 14.18 7.00
N LEU A 60 -10.48 13.22 7.34
CA LEU A 60 -10.84 11.96 8.01
C LEU A 60 -10.61 12.00 9.53
N GLY A 61 -9.86 12.98 10.05
CA GLY A 61 -9.46 13.04 11.46
C GLY A 61 -8.24 12.16 11.78
N ASN A 62 -7.79 12.23 13.03
CA ASN A 62 -6.71 11.39 13.53
C ASN A 62 -7.27 10.05 14.03
N TYR A 63 -7.30 9.05 13.16
CA TYR A 63 -7.71 7.69 13.50
C TYR A 63 -6.56 6.70 13.29
N THR A 64 -6.44 5.74 14.22
CA THR A 64 -5.49 4.63 14.10
C THR A 64 -6.21 3.42 13.52
N TYR A 65 -5.92 3.08 12.26
CA TYR A 65 -6.59 1.99 11.55
C TYR A 65 -6.53 0.64 12.30
N PHE A 66 -5.42 0.35 12.99
CA PHE A 66 -5.22 -0.90 13.75
C PHE A 66 -5.28 -0.73 15.28
N GLY A 67 -5.64 0.44 15.81
CA GLY A 67 -5.60 0.73 17.25
C GLY A 67 -4.17 0.93 17.80
N VAL A 68 -4.03 0.88 19.12
CA VAL A 68 -2.75 1.11 19.83
C VAL A 68 -2.44 -0.07 20.74
N SER A 69 -1.36 -0.81 20.46
CA SER A 69 -0.86 -1.87 21.33
C SER A 69 -0.06 -1.27 22.48
N LYS A 70 -0.35 -1.67 23.73
CA LYS A 70 0.32 -1.16 24.95
C LYS A 70 1.46 -2.05 25.45
N ASP A 71 1.72 -3.17 24.77
CA ASP A 71 2.70 -4.15 25.21
C ASP A 71 4.12 -3.68 24.86
N THR A 72 4.98 -3.64 25.87
CA THR A 72 6.40 -3.27 25.73
C THR A 72 7.23 -4.51 25.41
N ILE A 73 7.91 -4.51 24.27
CA ILE A 73 8.78 -5.58 23.79
C ILE A 73 9.94 -5.78 24.77
N SER A 74 10.16 -7.02 25.23
CA SER A 74 11.33 -7.38 26.02
C SER A 74 12.45 -7.82 25.08
N PHE A 75 13.50 -7.00 25.00
CA PHE A 75 14.48 -6.96 23.89
C PHE A 75 15.16 -8.30 23.55
N ALA A 76 15.25 -9.25 24.47
CA ALA A 76 15.95 -10.53 24.26
C ALA A 76 15.05 -11.69 23.81
N ALA A 77 13.78 -11.75 24.25
CA ALA A 77 12.89 -12.88 23.97
C ALA A 77 12.14 -12.75 22.64
N ASP A 78 11.91 -11.51 22.20
CA ASP A 78 11.01 -11.23 21.08
C ASP A 78 11.72 -11.14 19.71
N TRP A 79 13.07 -11.09 19.71
CA TRP A 79 13.88 -10.95 18.48
C TRP A 79 13.71 -12.12 17.48
N PRO A 80 13.64 -13.39 17.92
CA PRO A 80 13.33 -14.50 17.02
C PRO A 80 11.96 -14.35 16.35
N LEU A 81 10.98 -13.80 17.07
CA LEU A 81 9.63 -13.53 16.54
C LEU A 81 9.67 -12.46 15.45
N VAL A 82 10.45 -11.39 15.65
CA VAL A 82 10.63 -10.33 14.64
C VAL A 82 11.21 -10.91 13.34
N ILE A 83 12.24 -11.75 13.44
CA ILE A 83 12.84 -12.41 12.27
C ILE A 83 11.84 -13.35 11.60
N ALA A 84 11.11 -14.15 12.38
CA ALA A 84 10.09 -15.04 11.85
C ALA A 84 8.99 -14.26 11.11
N CYS A 85 8.49 -13.17 11.68
CA CYS A 85 7.53 -12.27 11.03
C CYS A 85 8.10 -11.68 9.73
N GLY A 86 9.37 -11.27 9.71
CA GLY A 86 10.02 -10.76 8.52
C GLY A 86 10.11 -11.81 7.40
N VAL A 87 10.54 -13.04 7.71
CA VAL A 87 10.67 -14.14 6.74
C VAL A 87 9.31 -14.59 6.23
N ILE A 88 8.36 -14.82 7.14
CA ILE A 88 7.02 -15.29 6.80
C ILE A 88 6.26 -14.21 6.02
N GLY A 89 6.27 -12.97 6.51
CA GLY A 89 5.65 -11.83 5.85
C GLY A 89 6.27 -11.55 4.48
N GLY A 90 7.60 -11.59 4.37
CA GLY A 90 8.30 -11.47 3.10
C GLY A 90 7.95 -12.60 2.12
N GLY A 91 7.85 -13.84 2.61
CA GLY A 91 7.43 -15.00 1.83
C GLY A 91 6.00 -14.87 1.29
N PHE A 92 5.05 -14.48 2.13
CA PHE A 92 3.68 -14.21 1.71
C PHE A 92 3.59 -13.02 0.74
N GLY A 93 4.39 -11.97 0.95
CA GLY A 93 4.48 -10.83 0.04
C GLY A 93 5.01 -11.20 -1.35
N ALA A 94 6.03 -12.07 -1.40
CA ALA A 94 6.58 -12.59 -2.65
C ALA A 94 5.57 -13.49 -3.37
N LEU A 95 4.89 -14.38 -2.64
CA LEU A 95 3.85 -15.24 -3.19
C LEU A 95 2.68 -14.41 -3.73
N PHE A 96 2.21 -13.41 -2.97
CA PHE A 96 1.18 -12.48 -3.40
C PHE A 96 1.56 -11.76 -4.70
N SER A 97 2.78 -11.22 -4.77
CA SER A 97 3.29 -10.55 -5.97
C SER A 97 3.32 -11.48 -7.19
N LEU A 98 3.75 -12.74 -7.01
CA LEU A 98 3.77 -13.74 -8.07
C LEU A 98 2.35 -14.05 -8.57
N LEU A 99 1.41 -14.29 -7.65
CA LEU A 99 0.02 -14.58 -7.98
C LEU A 99 -0.65 -13.39 -8.67
N ALA A 100 -0.46 -12.18 -8.16
CA ALA A 100 -1.03 -10.96 -8.74
C ALA A 100 -0.52 -10.72 -10.18
N LEU A 101 0.77 -10.91 -10.43
CA LEU A 101 1.36 -10.80 -11.77
C LEU A 101 0.81 -11.86 -12.72
N ASN A 102 0.73 -13.12 -12.28
CA ASN A 102 0.20 -14.21 -13.10
C ASN A 102 -1.29 -14.02 -13.41
N ALA A 103 -2.10 -13.63 -12.41
CA ALA A 103 -3.51 -13.33 -12.58
C ALA A 103 -3.72 -12.17 -13.55
N THR A 104 -3.00 -11.05 -13.36
CA THR A 104 -3.11 -9.88 -14.24
C THR A 104 -2.74 -10.21 -15.68
N ARG A 105 -1.66 -10.99 -15.91
CA ARG A 105 -1.27 -11.44 -17.26
C ARG A 105 -2.34 -12.35 -17.87
N ARG A 106 -2.92 -13.27 -17.10
CA ARG A 106 -3.97 -14.20 -17.56
C ARG A 106 -5.25 -13.45 -17.92
N ILE A 107 -5.69 -12.53 -17.06
CA ILE A 107 -6.84 -11.66 -17.29
C ILE A 107 -6.62 -10.81 -18.53
N ARG A 108 -5.45 -10.18 -18.68
CA ARG A 108 -5.15 -9.34 -19.86
C ARG A 108 -5.22 -10.13 -21.17
N ARG A 109 -4.68 -11.36 -21.20
CA ARG A 109 -4.76 -12.24 -22.37
C ARG A 109 -6.19 -12.65 -22.69
N TRP A 110 -7.00 -12.92 -21.66
CA TRP A 110 -8.40 -13.29 -21.84
C TRP A 110 -9.28 -12.10 -22.27
N ASN A 111 -9.03 -10.90 -21.73
CA ASN A 111 -9.78 -9.69 -22.08
C ASN A 111 -9.45 -9.16 -23.47
N ALA A 112 -8.30 -9.52 -24.07
CA ALA A 112 -7.87 -9.00 -25.37
C ALA A 112 -8.89 -9.20 -26.51
N LEU A 113 -9.74 -10.24 -26.44
CA LEU A 113 -10.73 -10.54 -27.48
C LEU A 113 -12.04 -9.75 -27.34
N GLN A 114 -12.43 -9.38 -26.12
CA GLN A 114 -13.65 -8.60 -25.83
C GLN A 114 -13.41 -7.75 -24.57
N PRO A 115 -12.71 -6.60 -24.70
CA PRO A 115 -12.11 -5.91 -23.56
C PRO A 115 -13.14 -5.37 -22.58
N LEU A 116 -14.25 -4.80 -23.06
CA LEU A 116 -15.21 -4.12 -22.20
C LEU A 116 -16.05 -5.11 -21.37
N TRP A 117 -16.73 -6.05 -22.01
CA TRP A 117 -17.59 -7.02 -21.31
C TRP A 117 -16.80 -7.91 -20.34
N ARG A 118 -15.63 -8.41 -20.76
CA ARG A 118 -14.82 -9.28 -19.91
C ARG A 118 -14.16 -8.52 -18.76
N ALA A 119 -13.79 -7.25 -18.96
CA ALA A 119 -13.32 -6.42 -17.84
C ALA A 119 -14.43 -6.16 -16.82
N LEU A 120 -15.65 -5.87 -17.27
CA LEU A 120 -16.80 -5.72 -16.38
C LEU A 120 -17.11 -7.01 -15.61
N LEU A 121 -17.04 -8.17 -16.24
CA LEU A 121 -17.19 -9.46 -15.56
C LEU A 121 -16.11 -9.67 -14.50
N VAL A 122 -14.85 -9.38 -14.81
CA VAL A 122 -13.75 -9.49 -13.83
C VAL A 122 -13.98 -8.55 -12.66
N ALA A 123 -14.36 -7.29 -12.91
CA ALA A 123 -14.67 -6.32 -11.87
C ALA A 123 -15.85 -6.77 -11.00
N ALA A 124 -16.92 -7.30 -11.61
CA ALA A 124 -18.08 -7.82 -10.90
C ALA A 124 -17.72 -9.03 -10.02
N VAL A 125 -16.91 -9.97 -10.53
CA VAL A 125 -16.44 -11.13 -9.76
C VAL A 125 -15.53 -10.70 -8.60
N CYS A 126 -14.61 -9.75 -8.82
CA CYS A 126 -13.78 -9.20 -7.76
C CYS A 126 -14.62 -8.51 -6.68
N GLY A 127 -15.59 -7.68 -7.08
CA GLY A 127 -16.50 -7.01 -6.14
C GLY A 127 -17.35 -8.00 -5.34
N LEU A 128 -17.89 -9.03 -6.01
CA LEU A 128 -18.64 -10.11 -5.35
C LEU A 128 -17.75 -10.87 -4.36
N ALA A 129 -16.53 -11.21 -4.75
CA ALA A 129 -15.59 -11.90 -3.86
C ALA A 129 -15.28 -11.08 -2.61
N VAL A 130 -15.03 -9.78 -2.74
CA VAL A 130 -14.82 -8.87 -1.60
C VAL A 130 -16.06 -8.83 -0.70
N ALA A 131 -17.26 -8.72 -1.28
CA ALA A 131 -18.51 -8.70 -0.52
C ALA A 131 -18.73 -10.02 0.27
N VAL A 132 -18.49 -11.16 -0.37
CA VAL A 132 -18.62 -12.49 0.27
C VAL A 132 -17.61 -12.64 1.41
N ILE A 133 -16.35 -12.26 1.18
CA ILE A 133 -15.31 -12.29 2.23
C ILE A 133 -15.70 -11.39 3.40
N GLY A 134 -16.21 -10.20 3.12
CA GLY A 134 -16.68 -9.26 4.14
C GLY A 134 -17.81 -9.83 4.99
N ILE A 135 -18.82 -10.44 4.37
CA ILE A 135 -19.94 -11.07 5.07
C ILE A 135 -19.44 -12.28 5.90
N ALA A 136 -18.62 -13.14 5.30
CA ALA A 136 -18.09 -14.34 5.96
C ALA A 136 -17.18 -14.00 7.15
N SER A 137 -16.46 -12.88 7.08
CA SER A 137 -15.57 -12.41 8.15
C SER A 137 -16.30 -11.58 9.21
N GLY A 138 -17.64 -11.46 9.15
CA GLY A 138 -18.42 -10.65 10.09
C GLY A 138 -18.09 -9.15 10.03
N GLY A 139 -17.59 -8.67 8.89
CA GLY A 139 -17.17 -7.29 8.68
C GLY A 139 -15.75 -6.96 9.13
N LEU A 140 -15.00 -7.90 9.72
CA LEU A 140 -13.63 -7.65 10.20
C LEU A 140 -12.62 -7.26 9.11
N THR A 141 -12.92 -7.56 7.84
CA THR A 141 -12.08 -7.23 6.69
C THR A 141 -12.43 -5.87 6.07
N PHE A 142 -13.57 -5.27 6.45
CA PHE A 142 -13.88 -3.89 6.08
C PHE A 142 -13.21 -2.99 7.11
N GLY A 143 -12.30 -2.12 6.65
CA GLY A 143 -11.77 -1.04 7.46
C GLY A 143 -12.74 0.11 7.57
#